data_AF-A0A0F9JUA1-F1
#
_entry.id   AF-A0A0F9JUA1-F1
#
_cell.length_a   1.000
_cell.length_b   1.000
_cell.length_c   1.000
_cell.angle_alpha   90.00
_cell.angle_beta   90.00
_cell.angle_gamma   90.00
#
_symmetry.space_group_name_H-M   'P 1'
#
loop_
_entity.id
_entity.type
_entity.pdbx_description
1 polymer ?
#
loop_
_entity_poly.entity_id
_entity_poly.type
_entity_poly.pdbx_seq_one_letter_code
_entity_poly.pdbx_strand_id
1 'polypeptide(L)' 'MGNTLGIDLTNKKIILSEKYYKGAEIDREFFCESGFGCKSFTNGKAIFGYFTKDKEKCRISGYEVEKLS' A
#
# COMPACT_ATOMS: atom_id res chain seq x y z
N MET A 1 7.39 -10.32 7.82
CA MET A 1 7.40 -8.86 7.55
C MET A 1 6.10 -8.52 6.83
N GLY A 2 5.34 -7.55 7.36
CA GLY A 2 4.01 -7.20 6.83
C GLY A 2 4.05 -6.42 5.52
N ASN A 3 5.13 -5.66 5.25
CA ASN A 3 5.37 -4.94 3.99
C ASN A 3 6.84 -4.92 3.59
N THR A 4 7.13 -4.56 2.34
CA THR A 4 8.49 -4.50 1.76
C THR A 4 9.38 -3.44 2.42
N LEU A 5 8.80 -2.34 2.93
CA LEU A 5 9.55 -1.21 3.48
C LEU A 5 9.97 -1.41 4.94
N GLY A 6 9.41 -2.39 5.64
CA GLY A 6 9.76 -2.68 7.03
C GLY A 6 9.36 -1.58 8.04
N ILE A 7 8.50 -0.65 7.65
CA ILE A 7 8.04 0.48 8.49
C ILE A 7 6.53 0.42 8.73
N ASP A 8 6.03 1.28 9.63
CA ASP A 8 4.59 1.52 9.78
C ASP A 8 4.07 2.41 8.65
N LEU A 9 3.08 1.90 7.92
CA LEU A 9 2.41 2.54 6.80
C LEU A 9 1.03 3.09 7.16
N THR A 10 0.59 3.00 8.41
CA THR A 10 -0.76 3.43 8.81
C THR A 10 -0.91 4.93 8.60
N ASN A 11 -2.00 5.36 7.95
CA ASN A 11 -2.27 6.74 7.54
C ASN A 11 -1.20 7.36 6.64
N LYS A 12 -0.45 6.55 5.89
CA LYS A 12 0.54 7.01 4.92
C LYS A 12 0.12 6.73 3.50
N LYS A 13 0.67 7.52 2.58
CA LYS A 13 0.60 7.28 1.15
C LYS A 13 1.80 6.46 0.70
N ILE A 14 1.54 5.51 -0.17
CA ILE A 14 2.55 4.66 -0.78
C ILE A 14 2.33 4.60 -2.28
N ILE A 15 3.39 4.27 -3.01
CA ILE A 15 3.33 3.91 -4.41
C ILE A 15 3.38 2.39 -4.51
N LEU A 16 2.41 1.82 -5.20
CA LEU A 16 2.36 0.39 -5.49
C LEU A 16 3.24 0.02 -6.67
N SER A 17 3.63 -1.25 -6.77
CA SER A 17 4.42 -1.76 -7.87
C SER A 17 3.70 -1.63 -9.21
N GLU A 18 4.48 -1.41 -10.29
CA GLU A 18 4.00 -1.29 -11.68
C GLU A 18 3.19 -2.51 -12.16
N LYS A 19 3.32 -3.66 -11.48
CA LYS A 19 2.50 -4.85 -11.74
C LYS A 19 1.00 -4.61 -11.59
N TYR A 20 0.58 -3.69 -10.72
CA TYR A 20 -0.83 -3.40 -10.48
C TYR A 20 -1.38 -2.34 -11.44
N TYR A 21 -0.52 -1.53 -12.06
CA TYR A 21 -0.95 -0.48 -12.96
C TYR A 21 0.19 -0.08 -13.92
N LYS A 22 -0.02 -0.24 -15.22
CA LYS A 22 0.90 0.24 -16.29
C LYS A 22 0.72 1.75 -16.58
N GLY A 23 0.30 2.51 -15.59
CA GLY A 23 -0.03 3.94 -15.69
C GLY A 23 1.06 4.83 -15.10
N ALA A 24 0.72 6.11 -14.87
CA ALA A 24 1.61 7.03 -14.18
C ALA A 24 1.72 6.66 -12.69
N GLU A 25 2.80 7.06 -12.02
CA GLU A 25 2.98 6.83 -10.57
C GLU A 25 1.81 7.37 -9.74
N ILE A 26 1.19 8.47 -10.18
CA ILE A 26 0.02 9.05 -9.53
C ILE A 26 -1.21 8.14 -9.53
N ASP A 27 -1.31 7.23 -10.51
CA ASP A 27 -2.38 6.22 -10.57
C ASP A 27 -2.14 5.09 -9.56
N ARG A 28 -0.89 4.93 -9.10
CA ARG A 28 -0.45 3.91 -8.15
C ARG A 28 -0.36 4.42 -6.71
N GLU A 29 -0.73 5.68 -6.48
CA GLU A 29 -0.75 6.26 -5.13
C GLU A 29 -1.93 5.67 -4.34
N PHE A 30 -1.58 5.01 -3.23
CA PHE A 30 -2.51 4.32 -2.36
C PHE A 30 -2.36 4.84 -0.94
N PHE A 31 -3.48 5.21 -0.32
CA PHE A 31 -3.54 5.64 1.07
C PHE A 31 -3.87 4.45 1.96
N CYS A 32 -2.97 4.13 2.88
CA CYS A 32 -3.12 3.02 3.82
C CYS A 32 -3.94 3.46 5.04
N GLU A 33 -5.16 2.93 5.21
CA GLU A 33 -5.98 3.23 6.39
C GLU A 33 -5.74 2.22 7.52
N SER A 34 -5.66 0.93 7.19
CA SER A 34 -5.60 -0.14 8.20
C SER A 34 -5.07 -1.44 7.59
N GLY A 35 -4.94 -2.48 8.43
CA GLY A 35 -4.53 -3.81 8.02
C GLY A 35 -3.19 -4.22 8.63
N PHE A 36 -3.03 -5.52 8.79
CA PHE A 36 -1.80 -6.09 9.33
C PHE A 36 -0.60 -5.73 8.45
N GLY A 37 -0.75 -5.69 7.12
CA GLY A 37 0.35 -5.34 6.22
C GLY A 37 0.93 -3.93 6.44
N CYS A 38 0.21 -3.03 7.11
CA CYS A 38 0.72 -1.71 7.46
C CYS A 38 1.88 -1.78 8.46
N LYS A 39 1.94 -2.82 9.30
CA LYS A 39 2.95 -2.97 10.34
C LYS A 39 4.03 -3.95 9.89
N SER A 40 5.30 -3.67 10.21
CA SER A 40 6.38 -4.57 9.79
C SER A 40 6.42 -5.87 10.61
N PHE A 41 5.99 -5.81 11.87
CA PHE A 41 6.09 -6.89 12.87
C PHE A 41 4.95 -7.92 12.83
N THR A 42 3.99 -7.77 11.90
CA THR A 42 2.83 -8.66 11.80
C THR A 42 3.02 -9.71 10.71
N ASN A 43 2.46 -10.89 10.92
CA ASN A 43 2.45 -11.96 9.92
C ASN A 43 1.44 -11.70 8.78
N GLY A 44 0.44 -10.86 9.02
CA GLY A 44 -0.53 -10.47 8.00
C GLY A 44 0.05 -9.44 7.03
N LYS A 45 -0.22 -9.65 5.73
CA LYS A 45 0.25 -8.80 4.63
C LYS A 45 -0.85 -7.93 4.03
N ALA A 46 -2.09 -8.10 4.47
CA ALA A 46 -3.22 -7.33 3.94
C ALA A 46 -3.15 -5.89 4.42
N ILE A 47 -3.11 -4.96 3.47
CA ILE A 47 -3.30 -3.52 3.69
C ILE A 47 -4.66 -3.16 3.10
N PHE A 48 -5.44 -2.41 3.85
CA PHE A 48 -6.74 -1.86 3.47
C PHE A 48 -6.63 -0.35 3.40
N GLY A 49 -7.21 0.21 2.35
CA GLY A 49 -7.13 1.63 2.08
C GLY A 49 -7.79 1.96 0.76
N TYR A 50 -7.35 3.04 0.12
CA TYR A 50 -7.93 3.48 -1.15
C TYR A 50 -6.90 4.12 -2.09
N PHE A 51 -7.15 3.99 -3.39
CA PHE A 51 -6.41 4.73 -4.41
C PHE A 51 -6.76 6.22 -4.32
N THR A 52 -5.76 7.09 -4.34
CA THR A 52 -6.00 8.52 -4.11
C THR A 52 -6.67 9.21 -5.30
N LYS A 53 -6.44 8.68 -6.51
CA LYS A 53 -7.06 9.14 -7.76
C LYS A 53 -8.57 9.04 -7.75
N ASP A 54 -9.10 7.83 -7.54
CA ASP A 54 -10.53 7.54 -7.70
C ASP A 54 -11.25 7.32 -6.35
N LYS A 55 -10.50 7.39 -5.23
CA LYS A 55 -10.98 7.04 -3.88
C LYS A 55 -11.54 5.62 -3.76
N GLU A 56 -11.18 4.75 -4.71
CA GLU A 56 -11.61 3.36 -4.73
C GLU A 56 -10.95 2.59 -3.57
N LYS A 57 -11.79 1.99 -2.72
CA LYS A 57 -11.34 1.20 -1.57
C LYS A 57 -10.98 -0.21 -2.02
N CYS A 58 -9.73 -0.61 -1.77
CA CYS A 58 -9.24 -1.94 -2.11
C CYS A 58 -8.40 -2.53 -1.00
N ARG A 59 -8.16 -3.83 -1.12
CA ARG A 59 -7.21 -4.58 -0.32
C ARG A 59 -6.00 -4.92 -1.19
N ILE A 60 -4.82 -4.54 -0.74
CA ILE A 60 -3.55 -4.86 -1.37
C ILE A 60 -2.67 -5.71 -0.45
N SER A 61 -1.61 -6.29 -1.00
CA SER A 61 -0.57 -6.97 -0.21
C SER A 61 0.56 -6.00 0.09
N GLY A 62 1.13 -6.06 1.29
CA GLY A 62 2.27 -5.23 1.69
C GLY A 62 3.55 -5.49 0.90
N TYR A 63 3.61 -6.59 0.14
CA TYR A 63 4.69 -6.81 -0.83
C TYR A 63 4.54 -6.03 -2.13
N GLU A 64 3.36 -5.50 -2.40
CA GLU A 64 3.13 -4.63 -3.56
C GLU A 64 3.59 -3.20 -3.30
N VAL A 65 4.01 -2.89 -2.07
CA VAL A 65 4.53 -1.59 -1.71
C VAL A 65 5.92 -1.43 -2.31
N GLU A 66 6.07 -0.44 -3.18
CA GLU A 66 7.34 -0.13 -3.86
C GLU A 66 8.12 0.93 -3.08
N LYS A 67 7.46 2.05 -2.75
CA LYS A 67 8.05 3.16 -1.99
C LYS A 67 6.98 3.99 -1.27
N LEU A 68 7.42 4.84 -0.35
CA LEU A 68 6.57 5.93 0.16
C LEU A 68 6.34 6.96 -0.96
N SER A 69 5.14 7.51 -0.99
CA SER A 69 4.82 8.64 -1.87
C SER A 69 5.24 9.98 -1.27
#